data_AF-A0A5K1EPH5-F1
#
_entry.id   AF-A0A5K1EPH5-F1
#
_cell.length_a   1.000
_cell.length_b   1.000
_cell.length_c   1.000
_cell.angle_alpha   90.00
_cell.angle_beta   90.00
_cell.angle_gamma   90.00
#
_symmetry.space_group_name_H-M   'P 1'
#
loop_
_entity.id
_entity.type
_entity.pdbx_description
1 polymer ?
#
loop_
_entity_poly.entity_id
_entity_poly.type
_entity_poly.pdbx_seq_one_letter_code
_entity_poly.pdbx_strand_id
1 'polypeptide(L)' 'VVAVKQLDRNGLQGNKEFLVEVLMLSQLHHPNLVNLIGYCADGDQRLLVYEFLPMGSLEDHLL' A
#
# COMPACT_ATOMS: atom_id res chain seq x y z
N VAL A 1 -7.61 7.62 10.97
CA VAL A 1 -6.48 8.13 10.15
C VAL A 1 -6.01 6.98 9.26
N VAL A 2 -5.58 7.23 8.03
CA VAL A 2 -5.14 6.20 7.07
C VAL A 2 -3.81 6.59 6.43
N ALA A 3 -3.08 5.61 5.91
CA ALA A 3 -1.91 5.83 5.08
C ALA A 3 -2.29 5.68 3.60
N VAL A 4 -1.87 6.61 2.75
CA VAL A 4 -2.11 6.55 1.31
C VAL A 4 -0.77 6.45 0.59
N LYS A 5 -0.55 5.34 -0.11
CA LYS A 5 0.62 5.12 -0.96
C LYS A 5 0.23 5.45 -2.40
N GLN A 6 0.84 6.49 -2.97
CA GLN A 6 0.71 6.83 -4.39
C GLN A 6 1.87 6.20 -5.15
N LEU A 7 1.56 5.35 -6.13
CA LEU A 7 2.58 4.74 -6.98
C LEU A 7 2.92 5.65 -8.16
N ASP A 8 4.21 5.69 -8.52
CA ASP A 8 4.72 6.52 -9.62
C ASP A 8 4.16 6.01 -10.96
N ARG A 9 3.74 6.97 -11.80
CA ARG A 9 3.09 6.74 -13.09
C ARG A 9 4.08 6.47 -14.21
N ASN A 10 5.33 6.87 -14.04
CA ASN A 10 6.32 6.90 -15.11
C ASN A 10 7.06 5.56 -15.33
N GLY A 11 6.86 4.58 -14.44
CA GLY A 11 7.44 3.25 -14.58
C GLY A 11 6.42 2.20 -15.04
N LEU A 12 6.78 1.38 -16.03
CA LEU A 12 6.06 0.13 -16.36
C LEU A 12 5.88 -0.79 -15.13
N GLN A 13 6.73 -0.60 -14.12
CA GLN A 13 6.72 -1.33 -12.87
C GLN A 13 5.55 -0.93 -11.94
N GLY A 14 5.15 0.34 -11.91
CA GLY A 14 4.15 0.85 -10.95
C GLY A 14 2.76 0.22 -11.10
N ASN A 15 2.31 -0.03 -12.33
CA ASN A 15 1.04 -0.73 -12.57
C ASN A 15 1.10 -2.22 -12.19
N LYS A 16 2.24 -2.88 -12.45
CA LYS A 16 2.43 -4.29 -12.08
C LYS A 16 2.49 -4.42 -10.56
N GLU A 17 3.26 -3.57 -9.88
CA GLU A 17 3.34 -3.52 -8.42
C GLU A 17 1.98 -3.23 -7.80
N PHE A 18 1.21 -2.29 -8.35
CA PHE A 18 -0.15 -2.01 -7.91
C PHE A 18 -1.04 -3.27 -7.95
N LEU A 19 -1.09 -3.96 -9.10
CA LEU A 19 -1.92 -5.14 -9.25
C LEU A 19 -1.50 -6.27 -8.31
N VAL A 20 -0.20 -6.45 -8.10
CA VAL A 20 0.34 -7.45 -7.16
C VAL A 20 -0.05 -7.10 -5.72
N GLU A 21 0.14 -5.85 -5.28
CA GLU A 21 -0.23 -5.41 -3.93
C GLU A 21 -1.74 -5.56 -3.70
N VAL A 22 -2.59 -5.12 -4.64
CA VAL A 22 -4.05 -5.29 -4.54
C VAL A 22 -4.43 -6.77 -4.47
N LEU A 23 -3.92 -7.61 -5.38
CA LEU A 23 -4.29 -9.03 -5.44
C LEU A 23 -3.92 -9.77 -4.15
N MET A 24 -2.71 -9.54 -3.65
CA MET A 24 -2.21 -10.24 -2.47
C MET A 24 -2.88 -9.72 -1.19
N LEU A 25 -2.92 -8.41 -0.99
CA LEU A 25 -3.37 -7.82 0.27
C LEU A 25 -4.91 -7.74 0.40
N SER A 26 -5.65 -7.85 -0.70
CA SER A 26 -7.12 -8.02 -0.63
C SER A 26 -7.55 -9.40 -0.14
N GLN A 27 -6.67 -10.40 -0.24
CA GLN A 27 -6.95 -11.78 0.15
C GLN A 27 -6.31 -12.18 1.49
N LEU A 28 -5.29 -11.44 1.92
CA LEU A 28 -4.50 -11.76 3.11
C LEU A 28 -4.87 -10.82 4.26
N HIS A 29 -5.50 -11.37 5.30
CA HIS A 29 -5.72 -10.68 6.56
C HIS A 29 -4.98 -11.42 7.68
N HIS A 30 -3.97 -10.76 8.27
CA HIS A 30 -3.16 -11.35 9.33
C HIS A 30 -2.70 -10.24 10.31
N PRO A 31 -2.66 -10.48 11.63
CA PRO A 31 -2.28 -9.46 12.63
C PRO A 31 -0.86 -8.89 12.49
N ASN A 32 0.02 -9.56 11.74
CA ASN A 32 1.39 -9.09 11.47
C ASN A 32 1.59 -8.58 10.03
N LEU A 33 0.51 -8.39 9.29
CA LEU A 33 0.54 -7.82 7.95
C LEU A 33 -0.31 -6.56 7.94
N VAL A 34 0.21 -5.48 7.34
CA VAL A 34 -0.54 -4.23 7.22
C VAL A 34 -1.81 -4.46 6.40
N ASN A 35 -2.93 -3.97 6.92
CA ASN A 35 -4.22 -4.16 6.29
C ASN A 35 -4.43 -3.18 5.13
N LEU A 36 -4.72 -3.70 3.94
CA LEU A 36 -5.20 -2.92 2.81
C LEU A 36 -6.70 -2.65 2.99
N ILE A 37 -7.05 -1.39 3.25
CA ILE A 37 -8.44 -0.96 3.44
C ILE A 37 -9.14 -0.81 2.08
N GLY A 38 -8.40 -0.36 1.06
CA GLY A 38 -8.94 -0.17 -0.29
C GLY A 38 -7.93 0.42 -1.26
N TYR A 39 -8.38 0.72 -2.46
CA TYR A 39 -7.55 1.29 -3.52
C TYR A 39 -8.34 2.24 -4.41
N CYS A 40 -7.62 3.13 -5.12
CA CYS A 40 -8.15 3.92 -6.21
C CYS A 40 -7.41 3.56 -7.51
N ALA A 41 -8.17 3.22 -8.53
CA ALA A 41 -7.70 2.93 -9.88
C ALA A 41 -8.46 3.77 -10.92
N ASP A 42 -8.68 5.05 -10.62
CA ASP A 42 -9.37 5.98 -11.52
C ASP A 42 -8.40 6.67 -12.48
N GLY A 43 -8.65 6.52 -13.79
CA GLY A 43 -7.74 6.98 -14.85
C GLY A 43 -6.30 6.48 -14.62
N ASP A 44 -5.38 7.43 -14.52
CA ASP A 44 -3.95 7.19 -14.26
C ASP A 44 -3.57 7.17 -12.77
N GLN A 45 -4.55 7.29 -11.87
CA GLN A 45 -4.29 7.23 -10.44
C GLN A 45 -4.17 5.77 -9.99
N ARG A 46 -3.11 5.49 -9.23
CA ARG A 46 -2.88 4.21 -8.56
C ARG A 46 -2.56 4.51 -7.10
N LEU A 47 -3.60 4.46 -6.27
CA LEU A 47 -3.50 4.73 -4.84
C LEU A 47 -3.86 3.47 -4.07
N LEU A 48 -3.07 3.19 -3.03
CA LEU A 48 -3.35 2.13 -2.07
C LEU A 48 -3.60 2.76 -0.72
N VAL A 49 -4.70 2.36 -0.08
CA VAL A 49 -5.15 2.90 1.20
C VAL A 49 -4.96 1.82 2.25
N TYR A 50 -4.08 2.09 3.20
CA TYR A 50 -3.71 1.19 4.28
C TYR A 50 -4.19 1.71 5.63
N GLU A 51 -4.26 0.81 6.60
CA GLU A 51 -4.25 1.24 8.00
C GLU A 51 -3.00 2.07 8.30
N PHE A 52 -3.14 3.08 9.14
CA PHE A 52 -2.02 3.90 9.55
C PHE A 52 -1.32 3.24 10.75
N LEU A 53 -0.03 2.99 10.63
CA LEU A 53 0.82 2.47 11.71
C LEU A 53 1.51 3.65 12.43
N PRO A 54 1.04 4.05 13.62
CA PRO A 54 1.49 5.29 14.27
C PRO A 54 2.92 5.21 14.81
N MET A 55 3.44 4.00 15.00
CA MET A 55 4.80 3.76 15.52
C MET A 55 5.85 3.72 14.40
N GLY A 56 5.55 4.21 13.19
CA GLY A 56 6.53 4.31 12.12
C GLY A 56 7.16 2.97 11.73
N SER A 57 8.37 3.03 11.19
CA SER A 57 9.13 1.88 10.76
C SER A 57 10.02 1.33 11.89
N LEU A 58 10.49 0.10 11.73
CA LEU A 58 11.48 -0.48 12.63
C LEU A 58 12.82 0.27 12.56
N GLU A 59 13.16 0.84 11.39
CA GLU A 59 14.37 1.64 11.19
C GLU A 59 14.39 2.86 12.13
N ASP A 60 13.25 3.53 12.28
CA ASP A 60 13.09 4.70 13.17
C ASP A 60 13.34 4.38 14.66
N HIS A 61 13.37 3.10 15.03
CA HIS A 61 13.50 2.63 16.40
C HIS A 61 14.84 1.93 16.69
N LEU A 62 15.64 1.65 15.65
CA LEU A 62 16.91 0.94 15.77
C LEU A 62 18.13 1.78 15.33
N LEU A 63 17.90 2.93 14.71
CA LEU A 63 18.91 3.93 14.36
C LEU A 63 18.76 5.18 15.25
#